data_AF-A0A0M9DYF3-F1
#
_entry.id   AF-A0A0M9DYF3-F1
#
_cell.length_a   1.000
_cell.length_b   1.000
_cell.length_c   1.000
_cell.angle_alpha   90.00
_cell.angle_beta   90.00
_cell.angle_gamma   90.00
#
_symmetry.space_group_name_H-M   'P 1'
#
loop_
_entity.id
_entity.type
_entity.pdbx_description
1 polymer ?
#
loop_
_entity_poly.entity_id
_entity_poly.type
_entity_poly.pdbx_seq_one_letter_code
_entity_poly.pdbx_strand_id
1 'polypeptide(L)'
;EDIRAAIKWVAGKNNMNCNDKNPVLECTLSNNYRLTAMLPPISEPGFTIRIPLIENASFSNFIIKDSDYSTEMFKKFVQDKNTILIAGATASGKTSFINACLNEINHERIVKIEDRLELIHTENCVSLLERKDMGISMADLLKLSLSLRPDRVIVGEIRDSNAAWQFLNAIRKGHKGSFSTIHAGSCDEALDNLFMMIQDKVVNSSIASNIQEWISRLIDVVVCLDKRKIMDIKKLSRR
;
A
#
# COMPACT_ATOMS: atom_id res chain seq x y z
N GLU A 1 35.28 -12.02 5.91
CA GLU A 1 35.29 -10.90 6.87
C GLU A 1 34.74 -9.60 6.28
N ASP A 2 35.00 -9.34 4.99
CA ASP A 2 34.55 -8.13 4.28
C ASP A 2 33.03 -7.87 4.34
N ILE A 3 32.21 -8.91 4.20
CA ILE A 3 30.74 -8.76 4.27
C ILE A 3 30.31 -8.29 5.67
N ARG A 4 30.91 -8.84 6.73
CA ARG A 4 30.64 -8.43 8.12
C ARG A 4 31.03 -6.96 8.33
N ALA A 5 32.17 -6.54 7.79
CA ALA A 5 32.60 -5.14 7.86
C ALA A 5 31.64 -4.21 7.10
N ALA A 6 31.19 -4.60 5.90
CA ALA A 6 30.21 -3.85 5.12
C ALA A 6 28.87 -3.71 5.86
N ILE A 7 28.35 -4.78 6.46
CA ILE A 7 27.10 -4.74 7.26
C ILE A 7 27.24 -3.77 8.43
N LYS A 8 28.35 -3.85 9.19
CA LYS A 8 28.62 -2.94 10.31
C LYS A 8 28.75 -1.48 9.85
N TRP A 9 29.39 -1.24 8.70
CA TRP A 9 29.51 0.09 8.12
C TRP A 9 28.15 0.68 7.72
N VAL A 10 27.30 -0.11 7.05
CA VAL A 10 25.92 0.31 6.69
C VAL A 10 25.10 0.58 7.95
N ALA A 11 25.18 -0.27 8.97
CA ALA A 11 24.51 -0.07 10.25
C ALA A 11 24.92 1.29 10.87
N GLY A 12 26.23 1.54 10.98
CA GLY A 12 26.75 2.79 11.53
C GLY A 12 26.31 4.04 10.75
N LYS A 13 26.26 3.96 9.41
CA LYS A 13 25.77 5.06 8.57
C LYS A 13 24.29 5.38 8.78
N ASN A 14 23.48 4.41 9.20
CA ASN A 14 22.06 4.59 9.46
C ASN A 14 21.74 4.80 10.95
N ASN A 15 22.75 5.04 11.80
CA ASN A 15 22.61 5.11 13.26
C ASN A 15 21.93 3.87 13.87
N MET A 16 22.13 2.71 13.24
CA MET A 16 21.63 1.41 13.68
C MET A 16 22.79 0.54 14.16
N ASN A 17 22.47 -0.54 14.89
CA ASN A 17 23.47 -1.44 15.43
C ASN A 17 23.26 -2.86 14.89
N CYS A 18 24.31 -3.47 14.35
CA CYS A 18 24.30 -4.86 13.90
C CYS A 18 25.58 -5.55 14.36
N ASN A 19 25.44 -6.53 15.26
CA ASN A 19 26.55 -7.24 15.90
C ASN A 19 26.09 -8.62 16.38
N ASP A 20 26.97 -9.40 17.00
CA ASP A 20 26.64 -10.78 17.38
C ASP A 20 25.53 -10.89 18.47
N LYS A 21 25.18 -9.79 19.18
CA LYS A 21 24.02 -9.71 20.08
C LYS A 21 22.74 -9.25 19.39
N ASN A 22 22.86 -8.44 18.33
CA ASN A 22 21.77 -7.96 17.48
C ASN A 22 22.10 -8.30 16.02
N PRO A 23 21.96 -9.58 15.62
CA PRO A 23 22.57 -10.08 14.39
C PRO A 23 21.73 -9.80 13.13
N VAL A 24 20.62 -9.08 13.25
CA VAL A 24 19.76 -8.66 12.12
C VAL A 24 19.85 -7.15 11.95
N LEU A 25 20.00 -6.70 10.72
CA LEU A 25 19.87 -5.30 10.33
C LEU A 25 18.79 -5.19 9.25
N GLU A 26 17.79 -4.35 9.49
CA GLU A 26 16.84 -3.93 8.47
C GLU A 26 16.90 -2.42 8.33
N CYS A 27 17.24 -1.92 7.13
CA CYS A 27 17.30 -0.49 6.87
C CYS A 27 16.92 -0.15 5.43
N THR A 28 16.60 1.12 5.22
CA THR A 28 16.40 1.72 3.90
C THR A 28 17.62 2.55 3.57
N LEU A 29 18.29 2.22 2.47
CA LEU A 29 19.46 2.95 1.96
C LEU A 29 19.07 4.32 1.39
N SER A 30 20.06 5.19 1.18
CA SER A 30 19.85 6.55 0.65
C SER A 30 19.17 6.59 -0.72
N ASN A 31 19.25 5.51 -1.49
CA ASN A 31 18.60 5.33 -2.79
C ASN A 31 17.24 4.60 -2.69
N ASN A 32 16.64 4.53 -1.49
CA ASN A 32 15.38 3.85 -1.20
C ASN A 32 15.41 2.31 -1.37
N TYR A 33 16.60 1.70 -1.46
CA TYR A 33 16.72 0.25 -1.52
C TYR A 33 16.61 -0.33 -0.11
N ARG A 34 15.90 -1.44 0.06
CA ARG A 34 15.83 -2.12 1.36
C ARG A 34 16.97 -3.10 1.49
N LEU A 35 17.76 -2.96 2.55
CA LEU A 35 18.78 -3.91 2.93
C LEU A 35 18.32 -4.70 4.16
N THR A 36 18.32 -6.02 4.05
CA THR A 36 18.18 -6.94 5.19
C THR A 36 19.48 -7.73 5.31
N ALA A 37 20.21 -7.56 6.40
CA ALA A 37 21.47 -8.26 6.67
C ALA A 37 21.37 -9.15 7.90
N MET A 38 22.18 -10.21 7.90
CA MET A 38 22.25 -11.24 8.93
C MET A 38 23.72 -11.51 9.28
N LEU A 39 23.99 -11.76 10.56
CA LEU A 39 25.28 -12.16 11.11
C LEU A 39 25.13 -13.43 11.96
N PRO A 40 26.23 -14.12 12.32
CA PRO A 40 26.19 -15.18 13.31
C PRO A 40 25.58 -14.70 14.64
N PRO A 41 24.86 -15.57 15.37
CA PRO A 41 24.69 -17.01 15.12
C PRO A 41 23.52 -17.39 14.20
N ILE A 42 22.74 -16.44 13.65
CA ILE A 42 21.53 -16.77 12.89
C ILE A 42 21.80 -17.19 11.45
N SER A 43 22.94 -16.77 10.88
CA SER A 43 23.40 -17.12 9.54
C SER A 43 24.88 -16.76 9.38
N GLU A 44 25.52 -17.24 8.33
CA GLU A 44 26.80 -16.66 7.90
C GLU A 44 26.60 -15.16 7.54
N PRO A 45 27.64 -14.30 7.67
CA PRO A 45 27.52 -12.91 7.30
C PRO A 45 27.01 -12.72 5.86
N GLY A 46 25.83 -12.13 5.71
CA GLY A 46 25.16 -11.99 4.42
C GLY A 46 24.12 -10.88 4.44
N PHE A 47 23.72 -10.40 3.26
CA PHE A 47 22.65 -9.42 3.12
C PHE A 47 21.89 -9.60 1.81
N THR A 48 20.65 -9.12 1.79
CA THR A 48 19.79 -9.04 0.61
C THR A 48 19.41 -7.59 0.37
N ILE A 49 19.37 -7.18 -0.90
CA ILE A 49 18.92 -5.84 -1.30
C ILE A 49 17.68 -5.99 -2.16
N ARG A 50 16.57 -5.42 -1.71
CA ARG A 50 15.37 -5.24 -2.52
C ARG A 50 15.40 -3.86 -3.18
N ILE A 51 15.46 -3.88 -4.50
CA ILE A 51 15.36 -2.70 -5.35
C ILE A 51 13.86 -2.46 -5.63
N PRO A 52 13.30 -1.28 -5.27
CA PRO A 52 11.93 -0.94 -5.62
C PRO A 52 11.81 -0.73 -7.13
N LEU A 53 10.71 -1.20 -7.71
CA LEU A 53 10.37 -0.90 -9.10
C LEU A 53 9.54 0.37 -9.15
N ILE A 54 10.20 1.50 -9.40
CA ILE A 54 9.53 2.78 -9.67
C ILE A 54 9.34 2.86 -11.18
N GLU A 55 8.16 2.49 -11.64
CA GLU A 55 7.84 2.47 -13.06
C GLU A 55 6.61 3.32 -13.37
N ASN A 56 6.63 3.91 -14.56
CA ASN A 56 5.47 4.58 -15.14
C ASN A 56 4.57 3.53 -15.80
N ALA A 57 3.73 2.87 -14.99
CA ALA A 57 2.90 1.75 -15.43
C ALA A 57 1.66 2.20 -16.22
N SER A 58 1.22 1.36 -17.16
CA SER A 58 -0.05 1.49 -17.89
C SER A 58 -0.96 0.31 -17.56
N PHE A 59 -2.29 0.52 -17.59
CA PHE A 59 -3.27 -0.56 -17.40
C PHE A 59 -3.10 -1.71 -18.40
N SER A 60 -2.63 -1.42 -19.62
CA SER A 60 -2.34 -2.44 -20.64
C SER A 60 -1.36 -3.51 -20.16
N ASN A 61 -0.47 -3.17 -19.22
CA ASN A 61 0.52 -4.11 -18.68
C ASN A 61 -0.14 -5.23 -17.86
N PHE A 62 -1.32 -4.97 -17.30
CA PHE A 62 -2.01 -5.88 -16.39
C PHE A 62 -3.10 -6.71 -17.05
N ILE A 63 -3.53 -6.33 -18.24
CA ILE A 63 -4.59 -7.02 -18.97
C ILE A 63 -4.02 -8.30 -19.61
N ILE A 64 -4.80 -9.38 -19.53
CA ILE A 64 -4.53 -10.64 -20.23
C ILE A 64 -5.20 -10.53 -21.61
N LYS A 65 -4.51 -11.00 -22.65
CA LYS A 65 -5.07 -11.03 -23.99
C LYS A 65 -6.40 -11.81 -23.97
N ASP A 66 -7.42 -11.27 -24.63
CA ASP A 66 -8.76 -11.86 -24.73
C ASP A 66 -9.55 -11.97 -23.40
N SER A 67 -9.14 -11.23 -22.35
CA SER A 67 -9.96 -11.03 -21.16
C SER A 67 -11.13 -10.06 -21.40
N ASP A 68 -12.15 -10.12 -20.54
CA ASP A 68 -13.26 -9.16 -20.51
C ASP A 68 -12.88 -7.76 -19.97
N TYR A 69 -11.61 -7.57 -19.56
CA TYR A 69 -11.14 -6.33 -18.98
C TYR A 69 -10.48 -5.44 -20.04
N SER A 70 -10.84 -4.15 -20.04
CA SER A 70 -10.28 -3.15 -20.94
C SER A 70 -9.58 -2.03 -20.18
N THR A 71 -8.63 -1.36 -20.84
CA THR A 71 -7.93 -0.21 -20.22
C THR A 71 -8.90 0.92 -19.90
N GLU A 72 -9.87 1.16 -20.78
CA GLU A 72 -10.91 2.17 -20.69
C GLU A 72 -11.78 1.97 -19.46
N MET A 73 -12.06 0.72 -19.09
CA MET A 73 -12.81 0.40 -17.88
C MET A 73 -12.11 0.92 -16.63
N PHE A 74 -10.80 0.69 -16.50
CA PHE A 74 -10.02 1.13 -15.35
C PHE A 74 -9.80 2.63 -15.33
N LYS A 75 -9.55 3.24 -16.49
CA LYS A 75 -9.51 4.70 -16.63
C LYS A 75 -10.81 5.32 -16.14
N LYS A 76 -11.95 4.74 -16.53
CA LYS A 76 -13.26 5.18 -16.08
C LYS A 76 -13.42 5.03 -14.56
N PHE A 77 -12.97 3.93 -13.95
CA PHE A 77 -13.02 3.81 -12.49
C PHE A 77 -12.27 4.94 -11.79
N VAL A 78 -11.07 5.28 -12.27
CA VAL A 78 -10.25 6.36 -11.73
C VAL A 78 -10.95 7.71 -11.92
N GLN A 79 -11.42 8.02 -13.14
CA GLN A 79 -12.07 9.29 -13.49
C GLN A 79 -13.38 9.50 -12.74
N ASP A 80 -14.19 8.45 -12.56
CA ASP A 80 -15.45 8.47 -11.82
C ASP A 80 -15.25 8.50 -10.29
N LYS A 81 -14.00 8.67 -9.82
CA LYS A 81 -13.60 8.69 -8.40
C LYS A 81 -14.08 7.46 -7.62
N ASN A 82 -13.99 6.27 -8.23
CA ASN A 82 -14.22 5.03 -7.51
C ASN A 82 -13.08 4.80 -6.51
N THR A 83 -13.42 4.44 -5.28
CA THR A 83 -12.46 3.95 -4.30
C THR A 83 -12.05 2.52 -4.70
N ILE A 84 -10.76 2.31 -4.93
CA ILE A 84 -10.23 1.04 -5.46
C ILE A 84 -9.34 0.38 -4.40
N LEU A 85 -9.67 -0.87 -4.05
CA LEU A 85 -8.83 -1.73 -3.23
C LEU A 85 -8.11 -2.76 -4.12
N ILE A 86 -6.78 -2.75 -4.10
CA ILE A 86 -5.96 -3.64 -4.93
C ILE A 86 -5.46 -4.80 -4.06
N ALA A 87 -5.90 -6.01 -4.38
CA ALA A 87 -5.52 -7.26 -3.74
C ALA A 87 -4.41 -8.00 -4.51
N GLY A 88 -3.69 -8.87 -3.82
CA GLY A 88 -2.68 -9.75 -4.40
C GLY A 88 -1.54 -10.08 -3.45
N ALA A 89 -0.77 -11.10 -3.81
CA ALA A 89 0.41 -11.52 -3.05
C ALA A 89 1.57 -10.49 -3.10
N THR A 90 2.66 -10.80 -2.40
CA THR A 90 3.91 -10.05 -2.56
C THR A 90 4.37 -10.13 -4.02
N ALA A 91 4.84 -8.99 -4.56
CA ALA A 91 5.32 -8.88 -5.94
C ALA A 91 4.27 -9.17 -7.04
N SER A 92 2.97 -9.18 -6.73
CA SER A 92 1.92 -9.33 -7.74
C SER A 92 1.68 -8.08 -8.61
N GLY A 93 2.36 -6.97 -8.33
CA GLY A 93 2.25 -5.72 -9.11
C GLY A 93 1.27 -4.68 -8.54
N LYS A 94 0.82 -4.81 -7.28
CA LYS A 94 -0.14 -3.89 -6.66
C LYS A 94 0.28 -2.42 -6.70
N THR A 95 1.51 -2.12 -6.27
CA THR A 95 2.04 -0.75 -6.30
C THR A 95 2.13 -0.21 -7.73
N SER A 96 2.56 -1.05 -8.68
CA SER A 96 2.58 -0.69 -10.10
C SER A 96 1.18 -0.39 -10.64
N PHE A 97 0.16 -1.12 -10.20
CA PHE A 97 -1.23 -0.85 -10.59
C PHE A 97 -1.71 0.49 -10.01
N ILE A 98 -1.34 0.83 -8.77
CA ILE A 98 -1.59 2.17 -8.23
C ILE A 98 -0.91 3.24 -9.10
N ASN A 99 0.33 3.02 -9.54
CA ASN A 99 1.01 3.96 -10.45
C ASN A 99 0.25 4.13 -11.78
N ALA A 100 -0.32 3.05 -12.33
CA ALA A 100 -1.19 3.15 -13.50
C ALA A 100 -2.46 3.97 -13.21
N CYS A 101 -3.06 3.82 -12.02
CA CYS A 101 -4.17 4.69 -11.61
C CYS A 101 -3.77 6.15 -11.44
N LEU A 102 -2.60 6.41 -10.84
CA LEU A 102 -2.08 7.77 -10.61
C LEU A 102 -1.88 8.55 -11.91
N ASN A 103 -1.44 7.87 -12.98
CA ASN A 103 -1.27 8.47 -14.31
C ASN A 103 -2.57 8.96 -14.95
N GLU A 104 -3.72 8.48 -14.49
CA GLU A 104 -5.02 8.85 -15.03
C GLU A 104 -5.73 9.92 -14.17
N ILE A 105 -5.06 10.42 -13.12
CA ILE A 105 -5.55 11.51 -12.26
C ILE A 105 -4.90 12.83 -12.68
N ASN A 106 -5.72 13.80 -13.07
CA ASN A 106 -5.28 15.14 -13.47
C ASN A 106 -5.90 16.21 -12.56
N HIS A 107 -5.13 17.25 -12.23
CA HIS A 107 -5.57 18.43 -11.47
C HIS A 107 -6.16 18.17 -10.08
N GLU A 108 -5.91 17.00 -9.49
CA GLU A 108 -6.33 16.67 -8.12
C GLU A 108 -5.15 16.72 -7.16
N ARG A 109 -5.40 17.15 -5.92
CA ARG A 109 -4.43 17.11 -4.83
C ARG A 109 -4.37 15.71 -4.23
N ILE A 110 -3.22 15.06 -4.38
CA ILE A 110 -3.01 13.69 -3.92
C ILE A 110 -2.12 13.67 -2.68
N VAL A 111 -2.57 13.04 -1.59
CA VAL A 111 -1.68 12.70 -0.48
C VAL A 111 -1.36 11.21 -0.53
N LYS A 112 -0.10 10.88 -0.73
CA LYS A 112 0.43 9.52 -0.78
C LYS A 112 1.02 9.16 0.58
N ILE A 113 0.72 7.95 1.07
CA ILE A 113 1.18 7.47 2.36
C ILE A 113 1.76 6.08 2.14
N GLU A 114 3.06 5.94 2.36
CA GLU A 114 3.76 4.70 2.03
C GLU A 114 4.70 4.30 3.18
N ASP A 115 5.11 3.04 3.22
CA ASP A 115 6.27 2.63 4.02
C ASP A 115 7.60 2.89 3.28
N ARG A 116 7.54 3.02 1.94
CA ARG A 116 8.66 3.26 1.02
C ARG A 116 8.19 4.11 -0.16
N LEU A 117 9.07 4.95 -0.72
CA LEU A 117 8.73 5.80 -1.86
C LEU A 117 8.71 5.00 -3.18
N GLU A 118 7.62 4.27 -3.45
CA GLU A 118 7.44 3.49 -4.68
C GLU A 118 6.44 4.14 -5.65
N LEU A 119 5.58 5.03 -5.15
CA LEU A 119 4.54 5.70 -5.94
C LEU A 119 5.08 6.89 -6.73
N ILE A 120 4.67 6.98 -8.00
CA ILE A 120 5.08 8.05 -8.92
C ILE A 120 4.66 9.44 -8.43
N HIS A 121 5.41 10.46 -8.85
CA HIS A 121 5.07 11.85 -8.58
C HIS A 121 3.95 12.33 -9.50
N THR A 122 2.99 13.08 -8.96
CA THR A 122 1.96 13.79 -9.73
C THR A 122 2.08 15.29 -9.46
N GLU A 123 1.53 16.11 -10.35
CA GLU A 123 1.68 17.58 -10.35
C GLU A 123 1.39 18.24 -8.98
N ASN A 124 0.32 17.83 -8.30
CA ASN A 124 -0.08 18.36 -6.99
C ASN A 124 -0.14 17.25 -5.95
N CYS A 125 1.03 16.73 -5.52
CA CYS A 125 1.08 15.69 -4.50
C CYS A 125 1.95 16.00 -3.29
N VAL A 126 1.64 15.34 -2.18
CA VAL A 126 2.47 15.25 -0.97
C VAL A 126 2.71 13.78 -0.66
N SER A 127 3.97 13.40 -0.45
CA SER A 127 4.33 12.06 0.04
C SER A 127 4.61 12.09 1.53
N LEU A 128 3.90 11.25 2.28
CA LEU A 128 4.12 10.95 3.69
C LEU A 128 4.70 9.55 3.80
N LEU A 129 5.68 9.36 4.69
CA LEU A 129 6.44 8.13 4.77
C LEU A 129 6.47 7.60 6.21
N GLU A 130 6.05 6.35 6.40
CA GLU A 130 6.06 5.69 7.70
C GLU A 130 7.49 5.61 8.27
N ARG A 131 7.64 5.81 9.58
CA ARG A 131 8.90 5.68 10.32
C ARG A 131 8.65 4.91 11.61
N LYS A 132 8.64 3.58 11.51
CA LYS A 132 8.42 2.69 12.66
C LYS A 132 9.48 2.87 13.75
N ASP A 133 10.71 3.13 13.35
CA ASP A 133 11.85 3.45 14.22
C ASP A 133 11.63 4.75 15.02
N MET A 134 10.82 5.67 14.49
CA MET A 134 10.44 6.93 15.16
C MET A 134 9.04 6.88 15.76
N GLY A 135 8.37 5.73 15.76
CA GLY A 135 7.00 5.59 16.25
C GLY A 135 5.94 6.31 15.40
N ILE A 136 6.25 6.71 14.18
CA ILE A 136 5.30 7.35 13.25
C ILE A 136 4.66 6.26 12.41
N SER A 137 3.41 5.91 12.72
CA SER A 137 2.68 4.85 12.04
C SER A 137 1.95 5.34 10.79
N MET A 138 1.60 4.42 9.90
CA MET A 138 0.73 4.71 8.76
C MET A 138 -0.62 5.31 9.17
N ALA A 139 -1.18 4.88 10.31
CA ALA A 139 -2.44 5.42 10.83
C ALA A 139 -2.30 6.89 11.27
N ASP A 140 -1.14 7.30 11.80
CA ASP A 140 -0.89 8.70 12.19
C ASP A 140 -0.76 9.60 10.95
N LEU A 141 -0.07 9.11 9.92
CA LEU A 141 0.04 9.79 8.63
C LEU A 141 -1.32 9.91 7.92
N LEU A 142 -2.18 8.90 8.05
CA LEU A 142 -3.55 8.93 7.54
C LEU A 142 -4.41 9.99 8.24
N LYS A 143 -4.24 10.20 9.55
CA LYS A 143 -4.93 11.29 10.25
C LYS A 143 -4.40 12.65 9.82
N LEU A 144 -3.07 12.77 9.70
CA LEU A 144 -2.41 14.00 9.25
C LEU A 144 -2.86 14.39 7.84
N SER A 145 -2.97 13.42 6.93
CA SER A 145 -3.33 13.66 5.53
C SER A 145 -4.64 14.43 5.38
N LEU A 146 -5.62 14.21 6.25
CA LEU A 146 -6.91 14.91 6.21
C LEU A 146 -6.78 16.43 6.41
N SER A 147 -5.76 16.87 7.15
CA SER A 147 -5.49 18.30 7.35
C SER A 147 -4.80 18.95 6.15
N LEU A 148 -4.27 18.14 5.23
CA LEU A 148 -3.58 18.59 4.02
C LEU A 148 -4.55 18.87 2.86
N ARG A 149 -5.87 18.79 3.10
CA ARG A 149 -6.95 19.00 2.11
C ARG A 149 -6.79 18.16 0.82
N PRO A 150 -6.62 16.83 0.92
CA PRO A 150 -6.49 15.97 -0.25
C PRO A 150 -7.83 15.85 -0.99
N ASP A 151 -7.78 15.83 -2.31
CA ASP A 151 -8.88 15.27 -3.12
C ASP A 151 -8.90 13.75 -2.98
N ARG A 152 -7.72 13.11 -2.95
CA ARG A 152 -7.55 11.65 -2.79
C ARG A 152 -6.43 11.32 -1.81
N VAL A 153 -6.63 10.26 -1.05
CA VAL A 153 -5.61 9.67 -0.17
C VAL A 153 -5.19 8.32 -0.74
N ILE A 154 -3.92 8.17 -1.06
CA ILE A 154 -3.37 6.95 -1.65
C ILE A 154 -2.50 6.27 -0.61
N VAL A 155 -2.86 5.06 -0.22
CA VAL A 155 -2.13 4.29 0.78
C VAL A 155 -1.40 3.16 0.07
N GLY A 156 -0.08 3.08 0.26
CA GLY A 156 0.74 2.06 -0.37
C GLY A 156 0.26 0.65 -0.03
N GLU A 157 -0.03 0.38 1.24
CA GLU A 157 -0.54 -0.92 1.70
C GLU A 157 -1.15 -0.84 3.09
N ILE A 158 -2.37 -1.36 3.28
CA ILE A 158 -2.98 -1.52 4.59
C ILE A 158 -2.56 -2.87 5.17
N ARG A 159 -1.92 -2.84 6.35
CA ARG A 159 -1.41 -4.03 7.04
C ARG A 159 -2.03 -4.27 8.42
N ASP A 160 -2.71 -3.28 8.98
CA ASP A 160 -3.21 -3.32 10.34
C ASP A 160 -4.57 -2.61 10.52
N SER A 161 -5.20 -2.91 11.65
CA SER A 161 -6.54 -2.42 12.02
C SER A 161 -6.63 -0.90 12.13
N ASN A 162 -5.57 -0.23 12.58
CA ASN A 162 -5.57 1.23 12.73
C ASN A 162 -5.49 1.90 11.35
N ALA A 163 -4.60 1.45 10.49
CA ALA A 163 -4.48 1.95 9.12
C ALA A 163 -5.77 1.70 8.32
N ALA A 164 -6.31 0.48 8.38
CA ALA A 164 -7.59 0.12 7.76
C ALA A 164 -8.73 1.04 8.20
N TRP A 165 -8.86 1.24 9.52
CA TRP A 165 -9.89 2.10 10.09
C TRP A 165 -9.74 3.57 9.67
N GLN A 166 -8.50 4.10 9.67
CA GLN A 166 -8.28 5.48 9.26
C GLN A 166 -8.51 5.69 7.76
N PHE A 167 -8.14 4.72 6.91
CA PHE A 167 -8.41 4.77 5.48
C PHE A 167 -9.92 4.80 5.19
N LEU A 168 -10.70 3.88 5.77
CA LEU A 168 -12.15 3.87 5.61
C LEU A 168 -12.81 5.14 6.16
N ASN A 169 -12.28 5.68 7.26
CA ASN A 169 -12.74 6.97 7.78
C ASN A 169 -12.45 8.15 6.85
N ALA A 170 -11.30 8.16 6.18
CA ALA A 170 -10.98 9.19 5.18
C ALA A 170 -12.01 9.19 4.05
N ILE A 171 -12.33 8.02 3.51
CA ILE A 171 -13.34 7.87 2.45
C ILE A 171 -14.72 8.32 2.96
N ARG A 172 -15.12 7.88 4.16
CA ARG A 172 -16.38 8.28 4.80
C ARG A 172 -16.51 9.79 4.96
N LYS A 173 -15.40 10.49 5.22
CA LYS A 173 -15.34 11.96 5.39
C LYS A 173 -15.29 12.74 4.08
N GLY A 174 -15.39 12.07 2.92
CA GLY A 174 -15.52 12.72 1.62
C GLY A 174 -14.32 12.52 0.69
N HIS A 175 -13.26 11.84 1.12
CA HIS A 175 -12.09 11.57 0.26
C HIS A 175 -12.29 10.31 -0.59
N LYS A 176 -13.35 10.32 -1.41
CA LYS A 176 -13.65 9.26 -2.40
C LYS A 176 -12.60 9.24 -3.52
N GLY A 177 -12.53 8.15 -4.27
CA GLY A 177 -11.52 7.99 -5.32
C GLY A 177 -10.12 7.65 -4.79
N SER A 178 -10.04 7.34 -3.49
CA SER A 178 -8.82 6.93 -2.79
C SER A 178 -8.46 5.48 -3.14
N PHE A 179 -7.17 5.16 -3.15
CA PHE A 179 -6.68 3.81 -3.46
C PHE A 179 -5.88 3.23 -2.30
N SER A 180 -5.95 1.92 -2.14
CA SER A 180 -5.04 1.20 -1.26
C SER A 180 -4.75 -0.20 -1.77
N THR A 181 -3.64 -0.79 -1.32
CA THR A 181 -3.39 -2.22 -1.50
C THR A 181 -3.63 -3.01 -0.21
N ILE A 182 -3.91 -4.31 -0.37
CA ILE A 182 -4.01 -5.29 0.72
C ILE A 182 -3.47 -6.64 0.24
N HIS A 183 -2.96 -7.45 1.17
CA HIS A 183 -2.61 -8.84 0.87
C HIS A 183 -3.84 -9.74 0.92
N ALA A 184 -4.12 -10.39 -0.20
CA ALA A 184 -5.17 -11.39 -0.38
C ALA A 184 -4.96 -12.11 -1.72
N GLY A 185 -5.44 -13.35 -1.85
CA GLY A 185 -5.43 -14.14 -3.08
C GLY A 185 -6.67 -13.97 -3.96
N SER A 186 -7.73 -13.34 -3.44
CA SER A 186 -8.98 -13.08 -4.17
C SER A 186 -9.63 -11.77 -3.75
N CYS A 187 -10.62 -11.30 -4.52
CA CYS A 187 -11.40 -10.11 -4.13
C CYS A 187 -12.21 -10.34 -2.86
N ASP A 188 -12.74 -11.56 -2.67
CA ASP A 188 -13.52 -11.92 -1.47
C ASP A 188 -12.63 -11.95 -0.24
N GLU A 189 -11.48 -12.62 -0.32
CA GLU A 189 -10.50 -12.66 0.77
C GLU A 189 -10.00 -11.25 1.14
N ALA A 190 -9.87 -10.35 0.16
CA ALA A 190 -9.49 -8.96 0.43
C ALA A 190 -10.53 -8.23 1.29
N LEU A 191 -11.82 -8.47 1.04
CA LEU A 191 -12.92 -7.90 1.82
C LEU A 191 -13.03 -8.55 3.20
N ASP A 192 -12.86 -9.87 3.28
CA ASP A 192 -12.85 -10.61 4.54
C ASP A 192 -11.69 -10.17 5.44
N ASN A 193 -10.48 -10.04 4.88
CA ASN A 193 -9.31 -9.53 5.61
C ASN A 193 -9.55 -8.10 6.10
N LEU A 194 -10.10 -7.23 5.24
CA LEU A 194 -10.43 -5.86 5.63
C LEU A 194 -11.48 -5.82 6.75
N PHE A 195 -12.52 -6.65 6.65
CA PHE A 195 -13.54 -6.83 7.68
C PHE A 195 -12.92 -7.26 9.01
N MET A 196 -12.12 -8.33 8.99
CA MET A 196 -11.48 -8.88 10.19
C MET A 196 -10.56 -7.85 10.85
N MET A 197 -9.80 -7.08 10.05
CA MET A 197 -8.93 -6.02 10.58
C MET A 197 -9.70 -4.98 11.38
N ILE A 198 -10.90 -4.59 10.96
CA ILE A 198 -11.64 -3.50 11.61
C ILE A 198 -12.72 -3.98 12.58
N GLN A 199 -13.03 -5.27 12.63
CA GLN A 199 -14.11 -5.82 13.46
C GLN A 199 -13.98 -5.36 14.92
N ASP A 200 -12.79 -5.49 15.51
CA ASP A 200 -12.48 -5.09 16.89
C ASP A 200 -12.64 -3.57 17.14
N LYS A 201 -12.45 -2.74 16.11
CA LYS A 201 -12.62 -1.28 16.21
C LYS A 201 -14.09 -0.86 16.22
N VAL A 202 -14.98 -1.75 15.79
CA VAL A 202 -16.39 -1.45 15.51
C VAL A 202 -17.33 -2.13 16.50
N VAL A 203 -16.83 -3.05 17.35
CA VAL A 203 -17.61 -3.86 18.32
C VAL A 203 -18.58 -3.05 19.19
N ASN A 204 -18.22 -1.83 19.58
CA ASN A 204 -19.04 -0.95 20.43
C ASN A 204 -19.75 0.17 19.66
N SER A 205 -19.88 0.06 18.34
CA SER A 205 -20.51 1.07 17.49
C SER A 205 -21.84 0.59 16.91
N SER A 206 -22.71 1.53 16.56
CA SER A 206 -23.98 1.27 15.85
C SER A 206 -23.80 0.59 14.49
N ILE A 207 -22.56 0.44 14.01
CA ILE A 207 -22.19 -0.15 12.72
C ILE A 207 -21.84 -1.64 12.88
N ALA A 208 -21.66 -2.14 14.11
CA ALA A 208 -21.19 -3.51 14.39
C ALA A 208 -22.02 -4.60 13.70
N SER A 209 -23.34 -4.44 13.62
CA SER A 209 -24.24 -5.42 13.02
C SER A 209 -24.15 -5.49 11.49
N ASN A 210 -23.69 -4.42 10.81
CA ASN A 210 -23.71 -4.29 9.34
C ASN A 210 -22.37 -3.79 8.78
N ILE A 211 -21.26 -4.13 9.41
CA ILE A 211 -19.93 -3.64 9.01
C ILE A 211 -19.53 -4.03 7.58
N GLN A 212 -19.95 -5.21 7.08
CA GLN A 212 -19.73 -5.62 5.68
C GLN A 212 -20.46 -4.71 4.70
N GLU A 213 -21.71 -4.36 5.01
CA GLU A 213 -22.50 -3.40 4.22
C GLU A 213 -21.85 -2.01 4.28
N TRP A 214 -21.35 -1.61 5.45
CA TRP A 214 -20.64 -0.34 5.60
C TRP A 214 -19.37 -0.28 4.75
N ILE A 215 -18.53 -1.32 4.75
CA ILE A 215 -17.35 -1.41 3.88
C ILE A 215 -17.76 -1.33 2.40
N SER A 216 -18.80 -2.07 2.01
CA SER A 216 -19.28 -2.13 0.62
C SER A 216 -19.83 -0.79 0.10
N ARG A 217 -20.20 0.15 0.99
CA ARG A 217 -20.59 1.51 0.62
C ARG A 217 -19.39 2.46 0.45
N LEU A 218 -18.22 2.09 0.95
CA LEU A 218 -17.00 2.92 0.93
C LEU A 218 -16.01 2.48 -0.15
N ILE A 219 -15.87 1.17 -0.36
CA ILE A 219 -15.07 0.59 -1.43
C ILE A 219 -15.99 0.36 -2.63
N ASP A 220 -15.63 0.89 -3.80
CA ASP A 220 -16.44 0.75 -5.01
C ASP A 220 -15.96 -0.42 -5.88
N VAL A 221 -14.64 -0.65 -5.93
CA VAL A 221 -14.03 -1.71 -6.75
C VAL A 221 -12.91 -2.41 -5.98
N VAL A 222 -12.88 -3.74 -6.05
CA VAL A 222 -11.75 -4.57 -5.64
C VAL A 222 -11.13 -5.18 -6.90
N VAL A 223 -9.81 -5.11 -7.04
CA VAL A 223 -9.05 -5.69 -8.15
C VAL A 223 -8.04 -6.68 -7.59
N CYS A 224 -8.09 -7.95 -8.01
CA CYS A 224 -7.11 -8.95 -7.60
C CYS A 224 -6.03 -9.13 -8.68
N LEU A 225 -4.77 -9.07 -8.27
CA LEU A 225 -3.61 -9.26 -9.13
C LEU A 225 -2.80 -10.51 -8.76
N ASP A 226 -2.39 -11.27 -9.77
CA ASP A 226 -1.33 -12.28 -9.68
C ASP A 226 -0.31 -12.08 -10.80
N LYS A 227 0.98 -12.19 -10.48
CA LYS A 227 2.09 -12.04 -11.45
C LYS A 227 1.92 -10.86 -12.43
N ARG A 228 1.49 -9.70 -11.92
CA ARG A 228 1.22 -8.46 -12.68
C ARG A 228 0.08 -8.58 -13.69
N LYS A 229 -0.85 -9.51 -13.50
CA LYS A 229 -2.06 -9.68 -14.30
C LYS A 229 -3.31 -9.59 -13.44
N ILE A 230 -4.34 -8.98 -13.98
CA ILE A 230 -5.66 -8.94 -13.35
C ILE A 230 -6.28 -10.32 -13.45
N MET A 231 -6.57 -10.89 -12.30
CA MET A 231 -7.18 -12.23 -12.18
C MET A 231 -8.68 -12.15 -11.94
N ASP A 232 -9.12 -11.11 -11.21
CA ASP A 232 -10.51 -10.93 -10.83
C ASP A 232 -10.80 -9.46 -10.51
N ILE A 233 -12.07 -9.05 -10.66
CA ILE A 233 -12.57 -7.73 -10.29
C ILE A 233 -13.94 -7.89 -9.65
N LYS A 234 -14.12 -7.32 -8.46
CA LYS A 234 -15.41 -7.22 -7.79
C LYS A 234 -15.87 -5.78 -7.72
N LYS A 235 -16.97 -5.46 -8.39
CA LYS A 235 -17.64 -4.15 -8.26
C LYS A 235 -18.64 -4.23 -7.12
N LEU A 236 -18.51 -3.35 -6.14
CA LEU A 236 -19.42 -3.26 -5.01
C LEU A 236 -20.47 -2.20 -5.34
N SER A 237 -21.73 -2.63 -5.45
CA SER A 237 -22.82 -1.72 -5.78
C SER A 237 -23.13 -0.81 -4.60
N ARG A 238 -23.22 0.49 -4.87
CA ARG A 238 -23.91 1.42 -3.98
C ARG A 238 -25.40 1.12 -4.09
N ARG A 239 -25.93 0.29 -3.20
CA ARG A 239 -27.38 0.30 -2.94
C ARG A 239 -27.77 1.62 -2.29
#